data_AF-A0A067NYX8-F1
#
_entry.id   AF-A0A067NYX8-F1
#
_cell.length_a   1.000
_cell.length_b   1.000
_cell.length_c   1.000
_cell.angle_alpha   90.00
_cell.angle_beta   90.00
_cell.angle_gamma   90.00
#
_symmetry.space_group_name_H-M   'P 1'
#
loop_
_entity.id
_entity.type
_entity.pdbx_description
1 polymer ?
#
loop_
_entity_poly.entity_id
_entity_poly.type
_entity_poly.pdbx_seq_one_letter_code
_entity_poly.pdbx_strand_id
1 'polypeptide(L)'
;QTNFVVTGLSAAFLLYTRSAGVLYFTLGALLCSATVKLIKRAIRQPRPVVEHAAGKRKVSYGMPSTHSATIIYYATYIPLACAKLPIHPSLPANSFVTRVLPVLIAVPYGYVIAASRVWLGHHTWKQVVVGGSYGAALAAVWFELWIRGGHAYGQVLEREANGYIDQIFGRA
;
A
#
# COMPACT_ATOMS: atom_id res chain seq x y z
N GLN A 1 -0.50 4.21 -14.29
CA GLN A 1 -1.56 5.16 -13.98
C GLN A 1 -1.86 5.00 -12.52
N THR A 2 -1.89 6.11 -11.78
CA THR A 2 -2.36 6.15 -10.40
C THR A 2 -3.86 5.91 -10.43
N ASN A 3 -4.37 5.02 -9.59
CA ASN A 3 -5.81 4.77 -9.52
C ASN A 3 -6.42 5.80 -8.57
N PHE A 4 -7.14 6.78 -9.12
CA PHE A 4 -7.79 7.86 -8.34
C PHE A 4 -8.67 7.32 -7.22
N VAL A 5 -9.30 6.16 -7.41
CA VAL A 5 -10.12 5.51 -6.38
C VAL A 5 -9.25 5.12 -5.18
N VAL A 6 -8.12 4.47 -5.41
CA VAL A 6 -7.22 4.03 -4.32
C VAL A 6 -6.65 5.23 -3.58
N THR A 7 -6.19 6.25 -4.32
CA THR A 7 -5.66 7.48 -3.71
C THR A 7 -6.72 8.24 -2.94
N GLY A 8 -7.93 8.39 -3.52
CA GLY A 8 -9.05 9.07 -2.88
C GLY A 8 -9.52 8.37 -1.62
N LEU A 9 -9.69 7.04 -1.66
CA LEU A 9 -10.06 6.25 -0.48
C LEU A 9 -8.98 6.30 0.60
N SER A 10 -7.70 6.22 0.22
CA SER A 10 -6.60 6.32 1.19
C SER A 10 -6.54 7.70 1.84
N ALA A 11 -6.74 8.77 1.06
CA ALA A 11 -6.79 10.13 1.56
C ALA A 11 -8.00 10.35 2.48
N ALA A 12 -9.19 9.90 2.06
CA ALA A 12 -10.39 9.98 2.87
C ALA A 12 -10.25 9.22 4.19
N PHE A 13 -9.68 8.01 4.16
CA PHE A 13 -9.45 7.20 5.36
C PHE A 13 -8.42 7.85 6.29
N LEU A 14 -7.35 8.44 5.72
CA LEU A 14 -6.36 9.20 6.49
C LEU A 14 -6.99 10.44 7.15
N LEU A 15 -7.79 11.21 6.41
CA LEU A 15 -8.45 12.41 6.94
C LEU A 15 -9.53 12.07 7.98
N TYR A 16 -10.21 10.94 7.81
CA TYR A 16 -11.22 10.44 8.75
C TYR A 16 -10.58 9.96 10.06
N THR A 17 -9.55 9.11 9.96
CA THR A 17 -8.89 8.55 11.16
C THR A 17 -7.93 9.53 11.81
N ARG A 18 -7.38 10.48 11.05
CA ARG A 18 -6.25 11.35 11.44
C ARG A 18 -5.08 10.59 12.04
N SER A 19 -4.92 9.31 11.65
CA SER A 19 -3.97 8.43 12.33
C SER A 19 -2.56 8.53 11.75
N ALA A 20 -1.57 8.70 12.62
CA ALA A 20 -0.16 8.65 12.25
C ALA A 20 0.24 7.28 11.68
N GLY A 21 -0.38 6.20 12.16
CA GLY A 21 -0.16 4.85 11.63
C GLY A 21 -0.65 4.69 10.20
N VAL A 22 -1.82 5.27 9.87
CA VAL A 22 -2.35 5.29 8.50
C VAL A 22 -1.48 6.15 7.58
N LEU A 23 -0.99 7.30 8.07
CA LEU A 23 -0.05 8.13 7.33
C LEU A 23 1.25 7.37 7.04
N TYR A 24 1.84 6.74 8.05
CA TYR A 24 3.07 5.97 7.90
C TYR A 24 2.91 4.81 6.92
N PHE A 25 1.78 4.09 7.00
CA PHE A 25 1.42 3.03 6.06
C PHE A 25 1.34 3.54 4.60
N THR A 26 0.66 4.66 4.38
CA THR A 26 0.49 5.24 3.04
C THR A 26 1.81 5.77 2.47
N LEU A 27 2.65 6.39 3.31
CA LEU A 27 4.01 6.79 2.92
C LEU A 27 4.87 5.61 2.49
N GLY A 28 4.80 4.47 3.20
CA GLY A 28 5.51 3.25 2.79
C GLY A 28 5.03 2.71 1.44
N ALA A 29 3.72 2.79 1.14
CA ALA A 29 3.19 2.41 -0.17
C ALA A 29 3.68 3.34 -1.30
N LEU A 30 3.76 4.65 -1.03
CA LEU A 30 4.31 5.64 -1.96
C LEU A 30 5.81 5.39 -2.21
N LEU A 31 6.56 5.14 -1.14
CA LEU A 31 7.97 4.78 -1.20
C LEU A 31 8.17 3.52 -2.05
N CYS A 32 7.39 2.45 -1.80
CA CYS A 32 7.40 1.22 -2.60
C CYS A 32 7.19 1.50 -4.09
N SER A 33 6.18 2.33 -4.42
CA SER A 33 5.90 2.71 -5.81
C SER A 33 7.07 3.49 -6.44
N ALA A 34 7.65 4.42 -5.69
CA ALA A 34 8.77 5.24 -6.14
C ALA A 34 10.03 4.40 -6.36
N THR A 35 10.44 3.58 -5.39
CA THR A 35 11.64 2.76 -5.48
C THR A 35 11.54 1.73 -6.60
N VAL A 36 10.39 1.09 -6.79
CA VAL A 36 10.21 0.14 -7.91
C VAL A 36 10.26 0.86 -9.27
N LYS A 37 9.76 2.10 -9.36
CA LYS A 37 9.91 2.93 -10.57
C LYS A 37 11.37 3.29 -10.84
N LEU A 38 12.17 3.53 -9.80
CA LEU A 38 13.60 3.77 -9.93
C LEU A 38 14.34 2.50 -10.37
N ILE A 39 14.11 1.38 -9.69
CA ILE A 39 14.73 0.08 -10.00
C ILE A 39 14.46 -0.32 -11.46
N LYS A 40 13.23 -0.14 -11.95
CA LYS A 40 12.95 -0.50 -13.35
C LYS A 40 13.61 0.38 -14.39
N ARG A 41 13.94 1.64 -14.04
CA ARG A 41 14.73 2.51 -14.92
C ARG A 41 16.20 2.05 -15.00
N ALA A 42 16.68 1.34 -13.97
CA ALA A 42 17.98 0.69 -13.98
C ALA A 42 17.96 -0.65 -14.74
N ILE A 43 16.99 -1.53 -14.46
CA ILE A 43 16.91 -2.87 -15.09
C ILE A 43 16.53 -2.80 -16.58
N ARG A 44 15.63 -1.88 -16.95
CA ARG A 44 15.18 -1.64 -18.33
C ARG A 44 14.61 -2.86 -19.07
N GLN A 45 14.18 -3.91 -18.35
CA GLN A 45 13.63 -5.11 -18.99
C GLN A 45 12.35 -4.77 -19.80
N PRO A 46 12.21 -5.27 -21.05
CA PRO A 46 11.03 -5.04 -21.86
C PRO A 46 9.78 -5.69 -21.25
N ARG A 47 8.61 -5.12 -21.58
CA ARG A 47 7.31 -5.77 -21.34
C ARG A 47 7.11 -6.92 -22.32
N PRO A 48 6.24 -7.90 -22.01
CA PRO A 48 5.87 -8.94 -22.97
C PRO A 48 5.36 -8.32 -24.26
N VAL A 49 5.74 -8.93 -25.39
CA VAL A 49 5.17 -8.61 -26.70
C VAL A 49 3.79 -9.25 -26.73
N VAL A 50 2.75 -8.44 -26.91
CA VAL A 50 1.38 -8.95 -26.99
C VAL A 50 0.96 -8.85 -28.45
N GLU A 51 0.89 -9.98 -29.15
CA GLU A 51 0.55 -10.05 -30.57
C GLU A 51 -0.88 -9.58 -30.88
N HIS A 52 -1.77 -9.58 -29.88
CA HIS A 52 -3.18 -9.21 -30.01
C HIS A 52 -3.58 -7.92 -29.29
N ALA A 53 -2.64 -7.16 -28.72
CA ALA A 53 -2.98 -5.91 -28.04
C ALA A 53 -3.11 -4.77 -29.05
N ALA A 54 -4.34 -4.52 -29.51
CA ALA A 54 -4.75 -3.36 -30.31
C ALA A 54 -4.63 -2.00 -29.57
N GLY A 55 -3.73 -1.88 -28.58
CA GLY A 55 -3.58 -0.71 -27.72
C GLY A 55 -2.16 -0.16 -27.73
N LYS A 56 -2.03 1.16 -27.64
CA LYS A 56 -0.74 1.89 -27.56
C LYS A 56 0.19 1.21 -26.55
N ARG A 57 1.35 0.74 -27.04
CA ARG A 57 2.40 0.11 -26.23
C ARG A 57 2.80 1.07 -25.10
N LYS A 58 2.64 0.65 -23.84
CA LYS A 58 3.14 1.44 -22.70
C LYS A 58 4.67 1.51 -22.82
N VAL A 59 5.22 2.71 -23.01
CA VAL A 59 6.66 3.01 -23.18
C VAL A 59 7.48 2.80 -21.88
N SER A 60 6.98 2.04 -20.92
CA SER A 60 7.59 1.86 -19.60
C SER A 60 8.13 0.44 -19.41
N TYR A 61 9.26 0.30 -18.72
CA TYR A 61 9.89 -0.97 -18.40
C TYR A 61 9.02 -1.93 -17.57
N GLY A 62 9.24 -3.23 -17.83
CA GLY A 62 8.44 -4.35 -17.34
C GLY A 62 8.85 -4.87 -15.96
N MET A 63 10.14 -4.86 -15.60
CA MET A 63 10.62 -5.40 -14.32
C MET A 63 11.14 -4.33 -13.38
N PRO A 64 10.74 -4.31 -12.10
CA PRO A 64 9.66 -5.09 -11.50
C PRO A 64 8.26 -4.54 -11.89
N SER A 65 7.21 -5.33 -11.69
CA SER A 65 5.84 -4.84 -11.79
C SER A 65 5.51 -3.91 -10.62
N THR A 66 5.40 -2.60 -10.87
CA THR A 66 5.03 -1.61 -9.85
C THR A 66 3.65 -1.88 -9.24
N HIS A 67 2.67 -2.30 -10.05
CA HIS A 67 1.34 -2.62 -9.51
C HIS A 67 1.39 -3.83 -8.58
N SER A 68 2.15 -4.86 -8.96
CA SER A 68 2.33 -6.04 -8.10
C SER A 68 3.05 -5.69 -6.81
N ALA A 69 4.13 -4.90 -6.88
CA ALA A 69 4.88 -4.52 -5.69
C ALA A 69 4.04 -3.70 -4.72
N THR A 70 3.37 -2.67 -5.22
CA THR A 70 2.52 -1.83 -4.38
C THR A 70 1.36 -2.63 -3.81
N ILE A 71 0.60 -3.41 -4.61
CA ILE A 71 -0.57 -4.12 -4.06
C ILE A 71 -0.19 -5.23 -3.06
N ILE A 72 0.94 -5.92 -3.28
CA ILE A 72 1.42 -6.91 -2.32
C ILE A 72 1.93 -6.23 -1.04
N TYR A 73 2.49 -5.02 -1.12
CA TYR A 73 2.75 -4.23 0.09
C TYR A 73 1.48 -4.02 0.93
N TYR A 74 0.34 -3.64 0.33
CA TYR A 74 -0.94 -3.55 1.04
C TYR A 74 -1.36 -4.90 1.63
N ALA A 75 -1.31 -5.96 0.81
CA ALA A 75 -1.70 -7.32 1.21
C ALA A 75 -0.80 -7.94 2.29
N THR A 76 0.42 -7.42 2.51
CA THR A 76 1.32 -7.84 3.59
C THR A 76 1.18 -6.95 4.82
N TYR A 77 1.14 -5.63 4.65
CA TYR A 77 1.11 -4.70 5.78
C TYR A 77 -0.22 -4.75 6.54
N ILE A 78 -1.35 -4.86 5.82
CA ILE A 78 -2.69 -4.87 6.45
C ILE A 78 -2.84 -6.04 7.43
N PRO A 79 -2.53 -7.30 7.07
CA PRO A 79 -2.55 -8.40 8.04
C PRO A 79 -1.63 -8.21 9.23
N LEU A 80 -0.42 -7.67 9.02
CA LEU A 80 0.52 -7.39 10.11
C LEU A 80 -0.06 -6.35 11.09
N ALA A 81 -0.63 -5.26 10.56
CA ALA A 81 -1.30 -4.23 11.37
C ALA A 81 -2.50 -4.80 12.13
N CYS A 82 -3.36 -5.56 11.45
CA CYS A 82 -4.51 -6.25 12.07
C CYS A 82 -4.09 -7.27 13.12
N ALA A 83 -2.89 -7.85 13.05
CA ALA A 83 -2.42 -8.82 14.04
C ALA A 83 -1.69 -8.21 15.24
N LYS A 84 -0.97 -7.09 15.05
CA LYS A 84 0.04 -6.61 16.01
C LYS A 84 -0.21 -5.20 16.55
N LEU A 85 -1.04 -4.38 15.90
CA LEU A 85 -1.30 -3.01 16.36
C LEU A 85 -2.58 -2.92 17.21
N PRO A 86 -2.65 -1.97 18.15
CA PRO A 86 -3.90 -1.64 18.84
C PRO A 86 -4.96 -1.10 17.86
N ILE A 87 -6.24 -1.26 18.18
CA ILE A 87 -7.33 -0.69 17.37
C ILE A 87 -7.39 0.80 17.63
N HIS A 88 -7.39 1.59 16.56
CA HIS A 88 -7.50 3.05 16.66
C HIS A 88 -8.89 3.47 17.19
N PRO A 89 -9.01 4.47 18.08
CA PRO A 89 -10.30 4.86 18.69
C PRO A 89 -11.38 5.27 17.68
N SER A 90 -10.99 5.84 16.53
CA SER A 90 -11.93 6.19 15.44
C SER A 90 -12.50 4.99 14.67
N LEU A 91 -12.11 3.76 15.00
CA LEU A 91 -12.60 2.54 14.35
C LEU A 91 -13.61 1.80 15.24
N PRO A 92 -14.55 1.03 14.64
CA PRO A 92 -15.51 0.24 15.40
C PRO A 92 -14.81 -0.78 16.32
N ALA A 93 -15.31 -0.96 17.54
CA ALA A 93 -14.78 -1.96 18.47
C ALA A 93 -14.98 -3.42 18.01
N ASN A 94 -15.79 -3.65 16.97
CA ASN A 94 -16.04 -4.98 16.43
C ASN A 94 -14.75 -5.57 15.82
N SER A 95 -14.24 -6.64 16.45
CA SER A 95 -12.99 -7.30 16.03
C SER A 95 -13.07 -7.96 14.66
N PHE A 96 -14.25 -8.44 14.25
CA PHE A 96 -14.42 -8.98 12.89
C PHE A 96 -14.21 -7.86 11.86
N VAL A 97 -14.86 -6.71 12.04
CA VAL A 97 -14.77 -5.56 11.11
C VAL A 97 -13.36 -4.97 11.06
N THR A 98 -12.64 -4.91 12.19
CA THR A 98 -11.32 -4.26 12.27
C THR A 98 -10.13 -5.18 12.07
N ARG A 99 -10.25 -6.48 12.36
CA ARG A 99 -9.12 -7.42 12.29
C ARG A 99 -9.28 -8.52 11.25
N VAL A 100 -10.51 -9.00 11.00
CA VAL A 100 -10.74 -10.15 10.09
C VAL A 100 -11.11 -9.69 8.70
N LEU A 101 -12.13 -8.86 8.57
CA LEU A 101 -12.65 -8.38 7.29
C LEU A 101 -11.59 -7.69 6.41
N PRO A 102 -10.70 -6.81 6.93
CA PRO A 102 -9.69 -6.17 6.11
C PRO A 102 -8.70 -7.18 5.52
N VAL A 103 -8.36 -8.24 6.26
CA VAL A 103 -7.48 -9.32 5.80
C VAL A 103 -8.15 -10.16 4.72
N LEU A 104 -9.41 -10.53 4.95
CA LEU A 104 -10.23 -11.28 3.98
C LEU A 104 -10.44 -10.53 2.66
N ILE A 105 -10.35 -9.19 2.67
CA ILE A 105 -10.44 -8.39 1.45
C ILE A 105 -9.04 -8.19 0.85
N ALA A 106 -8.10 -7.63 1.62
CA ALA A 106 -6.83 -7.15 1.09
C ALA A 106 -5.95 -8.27 0.49
N VAL A 107 -5.91 -9.44 1.13
CA VAL A 107 -5.08 -10.56 0.69
C VAL A 107 -5.56 -11.11 -0.65
N PRO A 108 -6.79 -11.64 -0.79
CA PRO A 108 -7.23 -12.21 -2.07
C PRO A 108 -7.30 -11.16 -3.19
N TYR A 109 -7.82 -9.95 -2.92
CA TYR A 109 -7.82 -8.89 -3.94
C TYR A 109 -6.41 -8.51 -4.37
N GLY A 110 -5.45 -8.50 -3.44
CA GLY A 110 -4.05 -8.22 -3.76
C GLY A 110 -3.46 -9.21 -4.75
N TYR A 111 -3.69 -10.51 -4.53
CA TYR A 111 -3.26 -11.56 -5.46
C TYR A 111 -4.00 -11.52 -6.80
N VAL A 112 -5.31 -11.26 -6.79
CA VAL A 112 -6.11 -11.10 -8.04
C VAL A 112 -5.58 -9.92 -8.87
N ILE A 113 -5.31 -8.78 -8.24
CA ILE A 113 -4.73 -7.61 -8.92
C ILE A 113 -3.34 -7.91 -9.47
N ALA A 114 -2.50 -8.64 -8.72
CA ALA A 114 -1.18 -9.07 -9.19
C ALA A 114 -1.28 -10.00 -10.41
N ALA A 115 -2.15 -11.02 -10.36
CA ALA A 115 -2.40 -11.96 -11.45
C ALA A 115 -3.00 -11.30 -12.69
N SER A 116 -3.88 -10.29 -12.50
CA SER A 116 -4.47 -9.51 -13.60
C SER A 116 -3.40 -8.85 -14.47
N ARG A 117 -2.21 -8.58 -13.93
CA ARG A 117 -1.10 -7.97 -14.69
C ARG A 117 -0.58 -8.92 -15.76
N VAL A 118 -0.69 -10.23 -15.57
CA VAL A 118 -0.33 -11.24 -16.56
C VAL A 118 -1.50 -11.51 -17.49
N TRP A 119 -2.69 -11.72 -16.96
CA TRP A 119 -3.89 -12.02 -17.76
C TRP A 119 -4.22 -10.91 -18.78
N LEU A 120 -4.05 -9.65 -18.40
CA LEU A 120 -4.23 -8.50 -19.29
C LEU A 120 -3.01 -8.20 -20.18
N GLY A 121 -2.02 -9.10 -20.23
CA GLY A 121 -0.83 -8.97 -21.09
C GLY A 121 0.13 -7.83 -20.70
N HIS A 122 0.03 -7.28 -19.48
CA HIS A 122 0.87 -6.14 -19.09
C HIS A 122 2.27 -6.51 -18.62
N HIS A 123 2.44 -7.71 -18.08
CA HIS A 123 3.65 -8.21 -17.44
C HIS A 123 3.77 -9.73 -17.56
N THR A 124 4.98 -10.27 -17.44
CA THR A 124 5.19 -11.72 -17.28
C THR A 124 5.07 -12.14 -15.81
N TRP A 125 4.88 -13.44 -15.54
CA TRP A 125 4.89 -13.97 -14.18
C TRP A 125 6.18 -13.62 -13.42
N LYS A 126 7.35 -13.69 -14.06
CA LYS A 126 8.63 -13.28 -13.45
C LYS A 126 8.61 -11.82 -12.98
N GLN A 127 8.06 -10.91 -13.81
CA GLN A 127 7.95 -9.49 -13.46
C GLN A 127 6.98 -9.23 -12.31
N VAL A 128 5.89 -10.01 -12.25
CA VAL A 128 4.91 -9.95 -11.17
C VAL A 128 5.49 -10.50 -9.88
N VAL A 129 6.10 -11.68 -9.89
CA VAL A 129 6.72 -12.31 -8.71
C VAL A 129 7.82 -11.41 -8.12
N VAL A 130 8.78 -10.95 -8.94
CA VAL A 130 9.84 -10.05 -8.44
C VAL A 130 9.26 -8.75 -7.87
N GLY A 131 8.23 -8.20 -8.50
CA GLY A 131 7.51 -7.05 -7.96
C GLY A 131 6.86 -7.36 -6.61
N GLY A 132 6.08 -8.44 -6.54
CA GLY A 132 5.40 -8.87 -5.32
C GLY A 132 6.35 -9.14 -4.16
N SER A 133 7.44 -9.88 -4.40
CA SER A 133 8.47 -10.16 -3.39
C SER A 133 9.10 -8.88 -2.86
N TYR A 134 9.41 -7.90 -3.72
CA TYR A 134 9.91 -6.60 -3.29
C TYR A 134 8.90 -5.87 -2.40
N GLY A 135 7.63 -5.87 -2.80
CA GLY A 135 6.54 -5.26 -2.04
C GLY A 135 6.36 -5.88 -0.65
N ALA A 136 6.35 -7.21 -0.57
CA ALA A 136 6.24 -7.95 0.69
C ALA A 136 7.43 -7.68 1.62
N ALA A 137 8.66 -7.72 1.08
CA ALA A 137 9.87 -7.43 1.86
C ALA A 137 9.87 -6.01 2.42
N LEU A 138 9.54 -5.01 1.57
CA LEU A 138 9.46 -3.63 2.02
C LEU A 138 8.35 -3.43 3.04
N ALA A 139 7.18 -4.07 2.89
CA ALA A 139 6.12 -4.01 3.88
C ALA A 139 6.55 -4.56 5.24
N ALA A 140 7.23 -5.71 5.25
CA ALA A 140 7.74 -6.32 6.48
C ALA A 140 8.75 -5.41 7.17
N VAL A 141 9.74 -4.88 6.44
CA VAL A 141 10.74 -3.96 7.00
C VAL A 141 10.10 -2.67 7.49
N TRP A 142 9.21 -2.07 6.70
CA TRP A 142 8.52 -0.84 7.05
C TRP A 142 7.66 -1.01 8.30
N PHE A 143 6.96 -2.14 8.41
CA PHE A 143 6.15 -2.49 9.58
C PHE A 143 7.02 -2.73 10.83
N GLU A 144 8.13 -3.45 10.70
CA GLU A 144 9.07 -3.67 11.81
C GLU A 144 9.63 -2.35 12.37
N LEU A 145 9.99 -1.42 11.49
CA LEU A 145 10.43 -0.08 11.91
C LEU A 145 9.35 0.69 12.68
N TRP A 146 8.08 0.51 12.32
CA TRP A 146 6.96 1.10 13.03
C TRP A 146 6.82 0.53 14.44
N ILE A 147 6.74 -0.80 14.59
CA ILE A 147 6.49 -1.42 15.89
C ILE A 147 7.67 -1.30 16.86
N ARG A 148 8.92 -1.20 16.36
CA ARG A 148 10.13 -1.11 17.19
C ARG A 148 10.43 0.28 17.73
N GLY A 149 9.72 1.31 17.29
CA GLY A 149 9.92 2.67 17.81
C GLY A 149 9.02 3.71 17.16
N GLY A 150 8.73 3.60 15.86
CA GLY A 150 7.90 4.55 15.14
C GLY A 150 6.50 4.77 15.75
N HIS A 151 5.91 3.74 16.33
CA HIS A 151 4.58 3.80 16.94
C HIS A 151 4.52 4.76 18.14
N ALA A 152 5.55 4.78 18.99
CA ALA A 152 5.59 5.69 20.13
C ALA A 152 5.66 7.16 19.70
N TYR A 153 6.53 7.45 18.72
CA TYR A 153 6.61 8.80 18.11
C TYR A 153 5.32 9.15 17.37
N GLY A 154 4.70 8.19 16.69
CA GLY A 154 3.43 8.34 16.00
C GLY A 154 2.30 8.77 16.94
N GLN A 155 2.20 8.14 18.12
CA GLN A 155 1.19 8.51 19.13
C GLN A 155 1.39 9.92 19.68
N VAL A 156 2.63 10.42 19.76
CA VAL A 156 2.90 11.81 20.14
C VAL A 156 2.46 12.75 19.02
N LEU A 157 2.92 12.49 17.79
CA LEU A 157 2.56 13.30 16.62
C LEU A 157 1.04 13.37 16.41
N GLU A 158 0.34 12.25 16.55
CA GLU A 158 -1.12 12.17 16.40
C GLU A 158 -1.84 13.01 17.47
N ARG A 159 -1.39 12.96 18.72
CA ARG A 159 -1.96 13.77 19.82
C ARG A 159 -1.76 15.26 19.59
N GLU A 160 -0.55 15.68 19.25
CA GLU A 160 -0.24 17.08 18.96
C GLU A 160 -1.04 17.59 17.76
N ALA A 161 -1.02 16.86 16.65
CA ALA A 161 -1.73 17.24 15.43
C ALA A 161 -3.24 17.36 15.64
N ASN A 162 -3.85 16.40 16.34
CA ASN A 162 -5.28 16.46 16.65
C ASN A 162 -5.61 17.63 17.59
N GLY A 163 -4.77 17.92 18.58
CA GLY A 163 -4.92 19.07 19.46
C GLY A 163 -4.96 20.40 18.69
N TYR A 164 -4.02 20.61 17.77
CA TYR A 164 -4.03 21.80 16.90
C TYR A 164 -5.25 21.88 16.00
N ILE A 165 -5.66 20.76 15.41
CA ILE A 165 -6.83 20.71 14.53
C ILE A 165 -8.10 21.06 15.31
N ASP A 166 -8.29 20.48 16.49
CA ASP A 166 -9.50 20.71 17.27
C ASP A 166 -9.58 22.15 17.81
N GLN A 167 -8.43 22.80 18.08
CA GLN A 167 -8.36 24.24 18.37
C GLN A 167 -8.83 25.09 17.17
N ILE A 168 -8.33 24.80 15.97
CA ILE A 168 -8.69 25.53 14.73
C ILE A 168 -10.20 25.42 14.45
N PHE A 169 -10.79 24.26 14.72
CA PHE A 169 -12.20 23.98 14.45
C PHE A 169 -13.13 24.19 15.66
N GLY A 170 -12.62 24.73 16.78
CA GLY A 170 -13.41 25.06 17.97
C GLY A 170 -14.09 23.86 18.65
N ARG A 171 -13.43 22.70 18.67
CA ARG A 171 -13.96 21.43 19.24
C ARG A 171 -13.32 21.04 20.59
N ALA A 172 -12.66 21.97 21.27
CA ALA A 172 -11.99 21.75 22.54
C ALA A 172 -12.94 21.41 23.69
#